data_AF-A0A126NXV1-F1
#
_entry.id   AF-A0A126NXV1-F1
#
_cell.length_a   1.000
_cell.length_b   1.000
_cell.length_c   1.000
_cell.angle_alpha   90.00
_cell.angle_beta   90.00
_cell.angle_gamma   90.00
#
_symmetry.space_group_name_H-M   'P 1'
#
loop_
_entity.id
_entity.type
_entity.pdbx_description
1 polymer ?
#
loop_
_entity_poly.entity_id
_entity_poly.type
_entity_poly.pdbx_seq_one_letter_code
_entity_poly.pdbx_strand_id
1 'polypeptide(L)' 'MKAEDVMLIRSQLEYAVALAAIAKLEGLPPASPERARLPEITEAIEAWECVNRITASRPVLDPAYRASQDVHLSR' A
#
# COMPACT_ATOMS: atom_id res chain seq x y z
N MET A 1 -11.34 -17.84 17.72
CA MET A 1 -10.52 -16.68 17.33
C MET A 1 -11.39 -15.82 16.43
N LYS A 2 -11.72 -14.59 16.83
CA LYS A 2 -12.47 -13.67 15.95
C LYS A 2 -11.47 -13.05 14.97
N ALA A 3 -11.76 -13.18 13.68
CA ALA A 3 -10.95 -12.68 12.58
C ALA A 3 -11.53 -11.35 12.06
N GLU A 4 -11.77 -10.39 12.95
CA GLU A 4 -12.39 -9.11 12.58
C GLU A 4 -11.45 -7.96 12.95
N ASP A 5 -11.24 -7.07 11.98
CA ASP A 5 -10.35 -5.91 11.93
C ASP A 5 -8.86 -6.17 11.64
N VAL A 6 -8.58 -6.64 10.42
CA VAL A 6 -7.27 -6.38 9.79
C VAL A 6 -7.31 -4.98 9.19
N MET A 7 -6.47 -4.07 9.70
CA MET A 7 -6.31 -2.73 9.13
C MET A 7 -5.67 -2.84 7.74
N LEU A 8 -6.41 -2.51 6.69
CA LEU A 8 -5.93 -2.49 5.30
C LEU A 8 -6.00 -1.08 4.73
N ILE A 9 -4.88 -0.59 4.20
CA ILE A 9 -4.81 0.67 3.46
C ILE A 9 -5.24 0.40 2.02
N ARG A 10 -6.25 1.12 1.54
CA ARG A 10 -6.91 0.92 0.24
C ARG A 10 -6.75 2.09 -0.72
N SER A 11 -6.21 3.22 -0.25
CA SER A 11 -6.02 4.42 -1.07
C SER A 11 -4.79 5.22 -0.65
N GLN A 12 -4.33 6.10 -1.54
CA GLN A 12 -3.25 7.04 -1.25
C GLN A 12 -3.60 7.97 -0.07
N LEU A 13 -4.88 8.34 0.07
CA LEU A 13 -5.34 9.16 1.19
C LEU A 13 -5.25 8.40 2.51
N GLU A 14 -5.71 7.15 2.55
CA GLU A 14 -5.59 6.28 3.73
C GLU A 14 -4.11 6.06 4.11
N TYR A 15 -3.21 5.94 3.11
CA TYR A 15 -1.76 5.86 3.34
C TYR A 15 -1.20 7.15 3.99
N ALA A 16 -1.56 8.32 3.47
CA ALA A 16 -1.13 9.60 4.03
C ALA A 16 -1.64 9.79 5.48
N VAL A 17 -2.86 9.35 5.76
CA VAL A 17 -3.44 9.36 7.11
C VAL A 17 -2.69 8.40 8.05
N ALA A 18 -2.33 7.21 7.57
CA ALA A 18 -1.55 6.24 8.34
C ALA A 18 -0.16 6.78 8.72
N LEU A 19 0.54 7.45 7.79
CA LEU A 19 1.82 8.11 8.06
C LEU A 19 1.69 9.21 9.12
N ALA A 20 0.65 10.05 9.03
CA ALA A 20 0.38 11.07 10.03
C ALA A 20 0.06 10.47 11.40
N ALA A 21 -0.61 9.30 11.43
CA ALA A 21 -0.89 8.58 12.67
C ALA A 21 0.39 8.06 13.34
N ILE A 22 1.34 7.51 12.58
CA ILE A 22 2.66 7.10 13.12
C ILE A 22 3.37 8.29 13.75
N ALA A 23 3.51 9.40 13.01
CA ALA A 23 4.22 10.59 13.51
C ALA A 23 3.60 11.12 14.82
N LYS A 24 2.26 11.08 14.93
CA LYS A 24 1.56 11.44 16.16
C LYS A 24 1.86 10.47 17.31
N LEU A 25 1.82 9.16 17.05
CA LEU A 25 2.04 8.11 18.06
C LEU A 25 3.50 8.08 18.55
N GLU A 26 4.47 8.33 17.67
CA GLU A 26 5.88 8.41 18.03
C GLU A 26 6.19 9.59 18.94
N GLY A 27 5.45 10.70 18.78
CA GLY A 27 5.52 11.87 19.65
C GLY A 27 4.93 11.66 21.05
N LEU A 28 4.22 10.55 21.30
CA LEU A 28 3.71 10.20 22.63
C LEU A 28 4.82 9.60 23.50
N PRO A 29 4.73 9.74 24.83
CA PRO A 29 5.63 9.04 25.75
C PRO A 29 5.65 7.52 25.48
N PRO A 30 6.79 6.82 25.67
CA PRO A 30 6.89 5.39 25.40
C PRO A 30 5.92 4.53 26.22
N ALA A 31 5.52 5.01 27.41
CA ALA A 31 4.52 4.36 28.27
C ALA A 31 3.07 4.56 27.79
N SER A 32 2.84 5.37 26.76
CA SER A 32 1.50 5.64 26.26
C SER A 32 0.87 4.36 25.68
N PRO A 33 -0.33 3.96 26.15
CA PRO A 33 -1.01 2.77 25.64
C PRO A 33 -1.39 2.91 24.17
N GLU A 34 -1.53 4.13 23.65
CA GLU A 34 -1.81 4.37 22.24
C GLU A 34 -0.67 3.88 21.33
N ARG A 35 0.57 3.84 21.82
CA ARG A 35 1.73 3.31 21.07
C ARG A 35 1.62 1.81 20.81
N ALA A 36 0.72 1.09 21.49
CA ALA A 36 0.44 -0.32 21.19
C ALA A 36 -0.11 -0.53 19.77
N ARG A 37 -0.64 0.52 19.12
CA ARG A 37 -1.14 0.49 17.74
C ARG A 37 -0.07 0.75 16.67
N LEU A 38 1.13 1.18 17.07
CA LEU A 38 2.22 1.44 16.12
C LEU A 38 2.55 0.22 15.25
N PRO A 39 2.71 -0.99 15.80
CA PRO A 39 3.05 -2.16 14.98
C PRO A 39 2.00 -2.46 13.90
N GLU A 40 0.72 -2.38 14.26
CA GLU A 40 -0.40 -2.64 13.35
C GLU A 40 -0.43 -1.64 12.18
N ILE A 41 -0.26 -0.35 12.47
CA ILE A 41 -0.26 0.71 11.45
C ILE A 41 0.97 0.58 10.55
N THR A 42 2.14 0.26 11.11
CA THR A 42 3.36 0.01 10.35
C THR A 42 3.21 -1.19 9.42
N GLU A 43 2.66 -2.30 9.90
CA GLU A 43 2.39 -3.49 9.07
C GLU A 43 1.45 -3.17 7.90
N ALA A 44 0.40 -2.39 8.14
CA ALA A 44 -0.53 -1.96 7.09
C ALA A 44 0.14 -1.09 6.01
N ILE A 45 1.07 -0.21 6.42
CA ILE A 45 1.89 0.61 5.52
C ILE A 45 2.82 -0.25 4.68
N GLU A 46 3.57 -1.16 5.30
CA GLU A 46 4.50 -2.07 4.60
C GLU A 46 3.77 -2.94 3.58
N ALA A 47 2.60 -3.47 3.93
CA ALA A 47 1.76 -4.24 3.01
C ALA A 47 1.34 -3.41 1.80
N TRP A 48 0.86 -2.18 2.01
CA TRP A 48 0.46 -1.28 0.94
C TRP A 48 1.63 -0.87 0.04
N GLU A 49 2.79 -0.57 0.59
CA GLU A 49 3.99 -0.23 -0.17
C GLU A 49 4.52 -1.42 -0.98
N CYS A 50 4.46 -2.63 -0.42
CA CYS A 50 4.83 -3.85 -1.13
C CYS A 50 3.95 -4.04 -2.38
N VAL A 51 2.63 -3.92 -2.22
CA VAL A 51 1.68 -4.02 -3.33
C VAL A 51 1.93 -2.93 -4.38
N ASN A 52 2.10 -1.68 -3.96
CA ASN A 52 2.37 -0.56 -4.88
C ASN A 52 3.70 -0.71 -5.62
N ARG A 53 4.72 -1.26 -4.95
CA ARG A 53 6.00 -1.56 -5.60
C ARG A 53 5.84 -2.62 -6.67
N ILE A 54 5.07 -3.68 -6.41
CA ILE A 54 4.78 -4.73 -7.39
C ILE A 54 3.98 -4.17 -8.58
N THR A 55 2.95 -3.36 -8.33
CA THR A 55 2.14 -2.77 -9.40
C THR A 55 2.89 -1.74 -10.22
N ALA A 56 3.71 -0.88 -9.59
CA ALA A 56 4.56 0.09 -10.27
C ALA A 56 5.72 -0.56 -11.05
N SER A 57 6.19 -1.73 -10.61
CA SER A 57 7.24 -2.49 -11.30
C SER A 57 6.73 -3.33 -12.47
N ARG A 58 5.41 -3.37 -12.72
CA ARG A 58 4.89 -3.98 -13.96
C ARG A 58 5.28 -3.08 -15.13
N PRO A 59 6.07 -3.56 -16.10
CA PRO A 59 6.33 -2.77 -17.30
C PRO A 59 4.99 -2.49 -17.99
N VAL A 60 4.71 -1.21 -18.23
CA VAL A 60 3.81 -0.80 -19.30
C VAL A 60 4.28 -1.57 -20.53
N LEU A 61 3.40 -2.39 -21.11
CA LEU A 61 3.71 -3.23 -22.27
C LEU A 61 4.64 -2.49 -23.21
N ASP A 62 5.80 -3.10 -23.50
CA ASP A 62 6.76 -2.55 -24.46
C ASP A 62 5.99 -2.10 -25.71
N PRO A 63 6.22 -0.89 -26.25
CA PRO A 63 5.55 -0.43 -27.46
C PRO A 63 5.61 -1.45 -28.61
N ALA A 64 6.66 -2.27 -28.69
CA ALA A 64 6.79 -3.37 -29.64
C ALA A 64 5.76 -4.50 -29.43
N TYR A 65 5.40 -4.80 -28.18
CA TYR A 65 4.33 -5.76 -27.86
C TYR A 65 2.95 -5.22 -28.27
N ARG A 66 2.69 -3.92 -28.09
CA ARG A 66 1.44 -3.27 -28.53
C ARG A 66 1.30 -3.29 -30.05
N ALA A 67 2.36 -2.92 -30.77
CA ALA A 67 2.39 -2.92 -32.24
C ALA A 67 2.14 -4.32 -32.83
N SER A 68 2.51 -5.39 -32.11
CA SER A 68 2.32 -6.77 -32.57
C SER A 68 0.85 -7.26 -32.47
N GLN A 69 -0.01 -6.61 -31.68
CA GLN A 69 -1.44 -6.97 -31.56
C GLN A 69 -2.34 -6.24 -32.57
N ASP A 70 -2.02 -4.99 -32.95
CA ASP A 70 -2.81 -4.25 -33.96
C ASP A 70 -2.73 -4.87 -35.36
N VAL A 71 -1.69 -5.66 -35.65
CA VAL A 71 -1.52 -6.35 -36.94
C VAL A 71 -2.54 -7.50 -37.13
N HIS A 72 -3.12 -8.04 -36.05
CA HIS A 72 -4.06 -9.16 -36.11
C HIS A 72 -5.54 -8.76 -36.26
N LEU A 73 -5.89 -7.47 -36.18
CA LEU A 73 -7.29 -7.02 -36.24
C LEU A 73 -7.73 -6.49 -37.62
N SER A 74 -6.90 -6.62 -38.65
CA SER A 74 -7.17 -6.12 -40.02
C SER A 74 -7.12 -7.20 -41.11
N ARG A 75 -7.51 -8.45 -40.80
CA ARG A 75 -7.71 -9.51 -41.81
C ARG A 75 -9.09 -10.11 -41.72
#